data_AF-A0A1I6G385-F1
#
_entry.id   AF-A0A1I6G385-F1
#
_cell.length_a   1.000
_cell.length_b   1.000
_cell.length_c   1.000
_cell.angle_alpha   90.00
_cell.angle_beta   90.00
_cell.angle_gamma   90.00
#
_symmetry.space_group_name_H-M   'P 1'
#
loop_
_entity.id
_entity.type
_entity.pdbx_description
1 polymer ?
#
loop_
_entity_poly.entity_id
_entity_poly.type
_entity_poly.pdbx_seq_one_letter_code
_entity_poly.pdbx_strand_id
1 'polypeptide(L)'
;MRNQLRPVLAALLALVLPGLGHLSLRRWGRALLWHLTIVGGGVALFALYDVEPVNPLTDPAAVSAAVPTDVAVPIALLSALSALDAYLVGRADAAARERADAAAEAMRRRAASADGDDGLGTVRGPPNATPADEDGGSLDVTCPNCGKEADAELDFCHWCTEPLPWAETE
;
A
#
# COMPACT_ATOMS: atom_id res chain seq x y z
N MET A 1 19.94 0.80 0.79
CA MET A 1 19.59 2.10 1.43
C MET A 1 18.76 3.03 0.55
N ARG A 2 19.03 3.17 -0.76
CA ARG A 2 18.26 4.10 -1.66
C ARG A 2 16.76 3.78 -1.79
N ASN A 3 16.31 2.53 -1.61
CA ASN A 3 14.89 2.18 -1.67
C ASN A 3 14.08 2.60 -0.43
N GLN A 4 14.71 2.77 0.73
CA GLN A 4 14.02 3.22 1.95
C GLN A 4 13.77 4.74 1.97
N LEU A 5 14.49 5.51 1.15
CA LEU A 5 14.34 6.96 1.05
C LEU A 5 13.12 7.37 0.23
N ARG A 6 12.60 6.49 -0.64
CA ARG A 6 11.44 6.76 -1.49
C ARG A 6 10.13 7.01 -0.72
N PRO A 7 9.76 6.19 0.29
CA PRO A 7 8.56 6.46 1.09
C PRO A 7 8.72 7.71 1.98
N VAL A 8 9.93 7.99 2.47
CA VAL A 8 10.20 9.21 3.27
C VAL A 8 10.13 10.47 2.39
N LEU A 9 10.65 10.41 1.16
CA LEU A 9 10.50 11.48 0.18
C LEU A 9 9.04 11.70 -0.23
N ALA A 10 8.25 10.63 -0.37
CA ALA A 10 6.82 10.75 -0.66
C ALA A 10 6.05 11.40 0.51
N ALA A 11 6.40 11.06 1.76
CA ALA A 11 5.84 11.69 2.95
C ALA A 11 6.25 13.17 3.07
N LEU A 12 7.52 13.50 2.81
CA LEU A 12 8.00 14.89 2.78
C LEU A 12 7.35 15.70 1.66
N LEU A 13 7.14 15.12 0.47
CA LEU A 13 6.43 15.81 -0.62
C LEU A 13 4.95 16.03 -0.31
N ALA A 14 4.29 15.08 0.37
CA ALA A 14 2.91 15.23 0.83
C ALA A 14 2.76 16.34 1.88
N LEU A 15 3.80 16.54 2.70
CA LEU A 15 3.85 17.58 3.73
C LEU A 15 4.03 18.98 3.12
N VAL A 16 4.80 19.10 2.02
CA VAL A 16 5.15 20.41 1.41
C VAL A 16 4.12 20.86 0.35
N LEU A 17 3.51 19.93 -0.40
CA LEU A 17 2.42 20.26 -1.33
C LEU A 17 1.29 19.22 -1.21
N PRO A 18 0.11 19.61 -0.68
CA PRO A 18 -1.03 18.72 -0.56
C PRO A 18 -1.41 18.10 -1.91
N GLY A 19 -1.27 16.77 -2.03
CA GLY A 19 -1.58 15.99 -3.24
C GLY A 19 -0.37 15.48 -4.05
N LEU A 20 0.83 16.03 -3.88
CA LEU A 20 2.02 15.64 -4.67
C LEU A 20 2.68 14.32 -4.21
N GLY A 21 2.48 13.92 -2.95
CA GLY A 21 2.96 12.63 -2.44
C GLY A 21 2.36 11.42 -3.17
N HIS A 22 1.06 11.49 -3.49
CA HIS A 22 0.35 10.42 -4.20
C HIS A 22 0.63 10.40 -5.71
N LEU A 23 0.99 11.55 -6.30
CA LEU A 23 1.44 11.65 -7.69
C LEU A 23 2.71 10.82 -7.93
N SER A 24 3.60 10.72 -6.93
CA SER A 24 4.82 9.90 -7.02
C SER A 24 4.55 8.38 -7.13
N LEU A 25 3.37 7.93 -6.69
CA LEU A 25 2.94 6.53 -6.69
C LEU A 25 1.97 6.20 -7.84
N ARG A 26 1.77 7.13 -8.79
CA ARG A 26 0.91 6.98 -9.99
C ARG A 26 -0.57 6.67 -9.73
N ARG A 27 -1.07 6.85 -8.50
CA ARG A 27 -2.51 6.68 -8.17
C ARG A 27 -3.26 8.01 -8.22
N TRP A 28 -3.53 8.46 -9.45
CA TRP A 28 -4.14 9.76 -9.78
C TRP A 28 -5.46 10.05 -9.07
N GLY A 29 -6.33 9.05 -8.88
CA GLY A 29 -7.64 9.25 -8.24
C GLY A 29 -7.56 9.70 -6.78
N ARG A 30 -6.61 9.15 -6.00
CA ARG A 30 -6.44 9.53 -4.58
C ARG A 30 -5.76 10.88 -4.42
N ALA A 31 -4.83 11.21 -5.32
CA ALA A 31 -4.21 12.52 -5.37
C ALA A 31 -5.26 13.62 -5.65
N LEU A 32 -6.11 13.40 -6.66
CA LEU A 32 -7.17 14.34 -7.02
C LEU A 32 -8.20 14.50 -5.90
N LEU A 33 -8.60 13.39 -5.26
CA LEU A 33 -9.53 13.40 -4.14
C LEU A 33 -9.00 14.25 -2.97
N TRP A 34 -7.80 13.94 -2.47
CA TRP A 34 -7.20 14.68 -1.35
C TRP A 34 -6.98 16.16 -1.69
N HIS A 35 -6.52 16.45 -2.91
CA HIS A 35 -6.31 17.82 -3.36
C HIS A 35 -7.63 18.61 -3.43
N LEU A 36 -8.68 18.02 -4.02
CA LEU A 36 -10.02 18.62 -4.08
C LEU A 36 -10.62 18.81 -2.69
N THR A 37 -10.46 17.85 -1.77
CA THR A 37 -10.97 17.97 -0.40
C THR A 37 -10.24 19.05 0.39
N ILE A 38 -8.92 19.14 0.30
CA ILE A 38 -8.14 20.14 1.04
C ILE A 38 -8.36 21.54 0.46
N VAL A 39 -8.23 21.71 -0.86
CA VAL A 39 -8.43 23.01 -1.51
C VAL A 39 -9.88 23.43 -1.45
N GLY A 40 -10.81 22.55 -1.80
CA GLY A 40 -12.25 22.83 -1.75
C GLY A 40 -12.74 23.07 -0.33
N GLY A 41 -12.29 22.28 0.64
CA GLY A 41 -12.61 22.47 2.06
C GLY A 41 -12.05 23.77 2.62
N GLY A 42 -10.81 24.12 2.27
CA GLY A 42 -10.20 25.41 2.64
C GLY A 42 -10.95 26.61 2.05
N VAL A 43 -11.27 26.58 0.75
CA VAL A 43 -12.06 27.63 0.09
C VAL A 43 -13.46 27.73 0.70
N ALA A 44 -14.13 26.61 0.97
CA ALA A 44 -15.44 26.60 1.61
C ALA A 44 -15.38 27.19 3.03
N LEU A 45 -14.39 26.82 3.85
CA LEU A 45 -14.24 27.38 5.19
C LEU A 45 -13.97 28.88 5.15
N PHE A 46 -13.07 29.35 4.28
CA PHE A 46 -12.79 30.77 4.10
C PHE A 46 -14.04 31.55 3.70
N ALA A 47 -14.85 31.02 2.78
CA ALA A 47 -16.10 31.64 2.35
C ALA A 47 -17.17 31.65 3.45
N LEU A 48 -17.24 30.60 4.28
CA LEU A 48 -18.22 30.50 5.37
C LEU A 48 -17.87 31.39 6.58
N TYR A 49 -16.58 31.62 6.82
CA TYR A 49 -16.08 32.41 7.96
C TYR A 49 -15.71 33.86 7.58
N ASP A 50 -15.93 34.27 6.32
CA ASP A 50 -15.67 35.62 5.79
C ASP A 50 -14.22 36.10 6.07
N VAL A 51 -13.27 35.16 5.97
CA VAL A 51 -11.84 35.42 6.25
C VAL A 51 -11.22 36.11 5.04
N GLU A 52 -10.73 37.34 5.21
CA GLU A 52 -9.99 38.02 4.13
C GLU A 52 -8.70 37.25 3.78
N PRO A 53 -8.46 36.95 2.49
CA PRO A 53 -7.28 36.21 2.08
C PRO A 53 -6.02 37.08 2.26
N VAL A 54 -5.23 36.75 3.28
CA VAL A 54 -3.90 37.33 3.49
C VAL A 54 -2.90 36.74 2.51
N ASN A 55 -2.14 37.59 1.82
CA ASN A 55 -1.11 37.15 0.90
C ASN A 55 0.15 36.71 1.70
N PRO A 56 0.48 35.41 1.72
CA PRO A 56 1.56 34.88 2.57
C PRO A 56 2.95 35.37 2.17
N LEU A 57 3.09 35.89 0.94
CA LEU A 57 4.36 36.40 0.42
C LEU A 57 4.71 37.79 0.97
N THR A 58 3.72 38.55 1.44
CA THR A 58 3.89 39.91 1.93
C THR A 58 3.99 40.00 3.45
N ASP A 59 3.26 39.17 4.19
CA ASP A 59 3.36 39.11 5.64
C ASP A 59 3.07 37.69 6.16
N PRO A 60 4.12 36.85 6.31
CA PRO A 60 3.95 35.48 6.79
C PRO A 60 3.53 35.39 8.26
N ALA A 61 3.76 36.44 9.06
CA ALA A 61 3.34 36.48 10.46
C ALA A 61 1.86 36.85 10.61
N ALA A 62 1.31 37.64 9.69
CA ALA A 62 -0.12 37.92 9.63
C ALA A 62 -0.95 36.66 9.35
N VAL A 63 -0.41 35.70 8.59
CA VAL A 63 -1.13 34.45 8.26
C VAL A 63 -1.42 33.61 9.50
N SER A 64 -0.48 33.49 10.44
CA SER A 64 -0.68 32.71 11.67
C SER A 64 -1.56 33.43 12.70
N ALA A 65 -1.60 34.76 12.67
CA ALA A 65 -2.46 35.57 13.54
C ALA A 65 -3.91 35.71 13.00
N ALA A 66 -4.10 35.64 11.68
CA ALA A 66 -5.39 35.85 11.03
C ALA A 66 -6.27 34.60 10.94
N VAL A 67 -5.69 33.40 11.03
CA VAL A 67 -6.46 32.15 10.89
C VAL A 67 -6.98 31.69 12.26
N PRO A 68 -8.31 31.65 12.48
CA PRO A 68 -8.88 31.12 13.71
C PRO A 68 -8.48 29.66 13.94
N THR A 69 -8.29 29.26 15.20
CA THR A 69 -7.95 27.87 15.56
C THR A 69 -8.99 26.87 15.07
N ASP A 70 -10.27 27.28 14.99
CA ASP A 70 -11.37 26.46 14.48
C ASP A 70 -11.23 26.13 12.98
N VAL A 71 -10.47 26.93 12.23
CA VAL A 71 -10.16 26.73 10.81
C VAL A 71 -8.82 26.01 10.67
N ALA A 72 -7.82 26.40 11.46
CA ALA A 72 -6.48 25.85 11.40
C ALA A 72 -6.42 24.36 11.83
N VAL A 73 -7.13 23.99 12.91
CA VAL A 73 -7.07 22.62 13.46
C VAL A 73 -7.64 21.59 12.48
N PRO A 74 -8.83 21.78 11.86
CA PRO A 74 -9.33 20.83 10.86
C PRO A 74 -8.43 20.72 9.64
N ILE A 75 -7.87 21.83 9.14
CA ILE A 75 -6.95 21.82 7.99
C ILE A 75 -5.65 21.08 8.34
N ALA A 76 -5.09 21.32 9.52
CA ALA A 76 -3.90 20.63 10.00
C ALA A 76 -4.17 19.13 10.17
N LEU A 77 -5.32 18.76 10.73
CA LEU A 77 -5.75 17.37 10.89
C LEU A 77 -5.90 16.67 9.53
N LEU A 78 -6.58 17.31 8.56
CA LEU A 78 -6.73 16.79 7.20
C LEU A 78 -5.38 16.63 6.49
N SER A 79 -4.47 17.59 6.69
CA SER A 79 -3.12 17.53 6.14
C SER A 79 -2.31 16.38 6.75
N ALA A 80 -2.41 16.17 8.07
CA ALA A 80 -1.77 15.05 8.76
C ALA A 80 -2.33 13.70 8.31
N LEU A 81 -3.65 13.59 8.15
CA LEU A 81 -4.31 12.38 7.63
C LEU A 81 -3.89 12.08 6.18
N SER A 82 -3.78 13.12 5.33
CA SER A 82 -3.27 12.97 3.96
C SER A 82 -1.81 12.49 3.94
N ALA A 83 -0.97 13.04 4.80
CA ALA A 83 0.42 12.61 4.94
C ALA A 83 0.53 11.16 5.43
N LEU A 84 -0.32 10.75 6.39
CA LEU A 84 -0.38 9.38 6.88
C LEU A 84 -0.82 8.40 5.79
N ASP A 85 -1.87 8.73 5.03
CA ASP A 85 -2.30 7.91 3.88
C ASP A 85 -1.19 7.77 2.84
N ALA A 86 -0.49 8.86 2.49
CA ALA A 86 0.64 8.82 1.57
C ALA A 86 1.77 7.90 2.06
N TYR A 87 2.09 7.94 3.36
CA TYR A 87 3.09 7.07 3.97
C TYR A 87 2.69 5.59 3.91
N LEU A 88 1.43 5.27 4.24
CA LEU A 88 0.92 3.89 4.23
C LEU A 88 0.90 3.31 2.81
N VAL A 89 0.45 4.09 1.82
CA VAL A 89 0.48 3.67 0.40
C VAL A 89 1.92 3.47 -0.08
N GLY A 90 2.83 4.37 0.29
CA GLY A 90 4.25 4.25 -0.04
C GLY A 90 4.89 2.98 0.54
N ARG A 91 4.55 2.63 1.79
CA ARG A 91 4.97 1.36 2.42
C ARG A 91 4.40 0.14 1.70
N ALA A 92 3.14 0.16 1.33
CA ALA A 92 2.50 -0.95 0.62
C ALA A 92 3.13 -1.18 -0.76
N ASP A 93 3.40 -0.11 -1.51
CA ASP A 93 4.05 -0.19 -2.83
C ASP A 93 5.49 -0.70 -2.72
N ALA A 94 6.25 -0.25 -1.71
CA ALA A 94 7.60 -0.76 -1.45
C ALA A 94 7.59 -2.28 -1.17
N ALA A 95 6.67 -2.75 -0.32
CA ALA A 95 6.52 -4.17 -0.03
C ALA A 95 6.11 -4.99 -1.27
N ALA A 96 5.25 -4.44 -2.14
CA ALA A 96 4.86 -5.10 -3.38
C ALA A 96 6.04 -5.26 -4.36
N ARG A 97 6.90 -4.24 -4.47
CA ARG A 97 8.10 -4.31 -5.31
C ARG A 97 9.10 -5.35 -4.81
N GLU A 98 9.31 -5.42 -3.49
CA GLU A 98 10.19 -6.44 -2.89
C GLU A 98 9.71 -7.86 -3.19
N ARG A 99 8.39 -8.11 -3.15
CA ARG A 99 7.80 -9.40 -3.53
C ARG A 99 7.99 -9.71 -5.02
N ALA A 100 7.79 -8.72 -5.88
CA ALA A 100 8.00 -8.88 -7.32
C ALA A 100 9.47 -9.20 -7.65
N ASP A 101 10.41 -8.53 -6.99
CA ASP A 101 11.85 -8.78 -7.14
C ASP A 101 12.21 -10.21 -6.67
N ALA A 102 11.67 -10.65 -5.54
CA ALA A 102 11.87 -12.01 -5.03
C ALA A 102 11.27 -13.09 -5.97
N ALA A 103 10.08 -12.83 -6.52
CA ALA A 103 9.44 -13.73 -7.48
C ALA A 103 10.24 -13.82 -8.79
N ALA A 104 10.73 -12.68 -9.31
CA ALA A 104 11.59 -12.64 -10.48
C ALA A 104 12.91 -13.39 -10.26
N GLU A 105 13.50 -13.27 -9.07
CA GLU A 105 14.70 -14.00 -8.70
C GLU A 105 14.46 -15.51 -8.59
N ALA A 106 13.34 -15.93 -7.98
CA ALA A 106 12.95 -17.34 -7.92
C ALA A 106 12.75 -17.93 -9.33
N MET A 107 12.12 -17.18 -10.24
CA MET A 107 11.95 -17.59 -11.64
C MET A 107 13.29 -17.75 -12.36
N ARG A 108 14.24 -16.80 -12.18
CA ARG A 108 15.60 -16.91 -12.75
C ARG A 108 16.35 -18.13 -12.25
N ARG A 109 16.24 -18.45 -10.96
CA ARG A 109 16.87 -19.66 -10.38
C ARG A 109 16.29 -20.94 -10.95
N ARG A 110 14.96 -21.01 -11.12
CA ARG A 110 14.29 -22.16 -11.74
C ARG A 110 14.71 -22.35 -13.20
N ALA A 111 14.79 -21.26 -13.96
CA ALA A 111 15.26 -21.30 -15.34
C ALA A 111 16.72 -21.80 -15.42
N ALA A 112 17.60 -21.31 -14.53
CA ALA A 112 18.99 -21.77 -14.47
C ALA A 112 19.14 -23.25 -14.06
N SER A 113 18.25 -23.77 -13.20
CA SER A 113 18.24 -25.20 -12.85
C SER A 113 17.69 -26.10 -13.97
N ALA A 114 16.77 -25.59 -14.81
CA ALA A 114 16.23 -26.34 -15.93
C ALA A 114 17.25 -26.48 -17.08
N ASP A 115 18.07 -25.44 -17.31
CA ASP A 115 19.15 -25.45 -18.31
C ASP A 115 20.33 -26.35 -17.88
N GLY A 116 20.35 -26.80 -16.62
CA GLY A 116 21.35 -27.71 -16.06
C GLY A 116 20.95 -29.19 -16.05
N ASP A 117 19.72 -29.53 -16.48
CA ASP A 117 19.17 -30.90 -16.49
C ASP A 117 19.02 -31.48 -17.92
N ASP A 118 19.95 -31.16 -18.81
CA ASP A 118 20.19 -31.94 -20.04
C ASP A 118 20.90 -33.28 -19.73
N GLY A 119 20.56 -33.89 -18.59
CA GLY A 119 21.27 -34.99 -17.96
C GLY A 119 20.37 -35.98 -17.22
N LEU A 120 19.34 -36.50 -17.90
CA LEU A 120 18.69 -37.80 -17.65
C LEU A 120 18.38 -38.13 -16.16
N GLY A 121 17.19 -37.79 -15.63
CA GLY A 121 16.84 -38.28 -14.28
C GLY A 121 15.46 -37.99 -13.67
N THR A 122 14.49 -38.85 -13.99
CA THR A 122 13.46 -39.39 -13.07
C THR A 122 12.31 -38.47 -12.60
N VAL A 123 11.11 -38.79 -13.08
CA VAL A 123 9.81 -38.41 -12.50
C VAL A 123 9.79 -38.81 -11.01
N ARG A 124 9.83 -37.82 -10.11
CA ARG A 124 9.61 -38.01 -8.68
C ARG A 124 8.14 -37.73 -8.39
N GLY A 125 7.39 -38.77 -8.06
CA GLY A 125 5.99 -38.69 -7.63
C GLY A 125 5.81 -37.84 -6.36
N PRO A 126 4.57 -37.41 -6.06
CA PRO A 126 4.29 -36.47 -4.99
C PRO A 126 4.68 -37.03 -3.61
N PRO A 127 5.29 -36.21 -2.72
CA PRO A 127 5.60 -36.66 -1.38
C PRO A 127 4.33 -36.75 -0.54
N ASN A 128 3.96 -37.98 -0.24
CA ASN A 128 3.41 -38.49 1.01
C ASN A 128 2.60 -37.49 1.86
N ALA A 129 1.27 -37.63 1.81
CA ALA A 129 0.39 -37.16 2.86
C ALA A 129 0.75 -37.84 4.19
N THR A 130 0.88 -37.06 5.26
CA THR A 130 0.93 -37.61 6.62
C THR A 130 -0.52 -37.68 7.12
N PRO A 131 -1.03 -38.85 7.55
CA PRO A 131 -2.39 -38.95 8.04
C PRO A 131 -2.50 -38.44 9.49
N ALA A 132 -3.42 -37.49 9.66
CA ALA A 132 -4.34 -37.26 10.77
C ALA A 132 -3.84 -37.38 12.23
N ASP A 133 -3.94 -36.27 12.96
CA ASP A 133 -4.45 -36.27 14.33
C ASP A 133 -5.93 -35.83 14.30
N GLU A 134 -6.79 -36.63 14.94
CA GLU A 134 -8.23 -36.47 14.99
C GLU A 134 -8.63 -35.34 15.96
N ASP A 135 -8.94 -34.17 15.42
CA ASP A 135 -9.83 -33.20 16.07
C ASP A 135 -10.33 -32.18 15.02
N GLY A 136 -11.29 -32.57 14.17
CA GLY A 136 -12.02 -31.66 13.25
C GLY A 136 -11.19 -30.55 12.58
N GLY A 137 -9.95 -30.86 12.20
CA GLY A 137 -8.92 -29.88 11.95
C GLY A 137 -8.91 -29.43 10.51
N SER A 138 -9.15 -28.14 10.30
CA SER A 138 -8.90 -27.45 9.04
C SER A 138 -7.51 -27.81 8.52
N LEU A 139 -7.42 -28.26 7.27
CA LEU A 139 -6.14 -28.54 6.64
C LEU A 139 -5.45 -27.20 6.34
N ASP A 140 -4.55 -26.78 7.22
CA ASP A 140 -3.83 -25.52 7.03
C ASP A 140 -2.80 -25.66 5.91
N VAL A 141 -3.02 -24.91 4.83
CA VAL A 141 -2.14 -24.82 3.66
C VAL A 141 -1.61 -23.40 3.53
N THR A 142 -0.40 -23.25 2.99
CA THR A 142 0.19 -21.93 2.80
C THR A 142 -0.43 -21.25 1.58
N CYS A 143 -1.07 -20.10 1.77
CA CYS A 143 -1.63 -19.31 0.68
C CYS A 143 -0.53 -18.88 -0.31
N PRO A 144 -0.62 -19.21 -1.60
CA PRO A 144 0.41 -18.87 -2.60
C PRO A 144 0.48 -17.36 -2.92
N ASN A 145 -0.56 -16.60 -2.56
CA ASN A 145 -0.59 -15.15 -2.78
C ASN A 145 0.00 -14.33 -1.62
N CYS A 146 -0.31 -14.70 -0.37
CA CYS A 146 0.10 -13.92 0.81
C CYS A 146 1.04 -14.64 1.79
N GLY A 147 1.27 -15.95 1.62
CA GLY A 147 2.21 -16.75 2.39
C GLY A 147 1.79 -17.03 3.84
N LYS A 148 0.57 -16.67 4.24
CA LYS A 148 0.00 -17.04 5.55
C LYS A 148 -0.73 -18.38 5.46
N GLU A 149 -0.85 -19.03 6.62
CA GLU A 149 -1.67 -20.23 6.80
C GLU A 149 -3.12 -19.89 6.44
N ALA A 150 -3.65 -20.63 5.50
CA ALA A 150 -5.01 -20.52 4.99
C ALA A 150 -5.63 -21.91 5.03
N ASP A 151 -6.92 -21.96 5.31
CA ASP A 151 -7.68 -23.20 5.32
C ASP A 151 -7.85 -23.72 3.88
N ALA A 152 -7.52 -25.00 3.65
CA ALA A 152 -7.65 -25.64 2.35
C ALA A 152 -9.10 -25.84 1.90
N GLU A 153 -10.06 -25.81 2.83
CA GLU A 153 -11.49 -25.91 2.52
C GLU A 153 -12.08 -24.57 2.02
N LEU A 154 -11.32 -23.48 2.11
CA LEU A 154 -11.74 -22.18 1.59
C LEU A 154 -11.32 -21.99 0.13
N ASP A 155 -12.24 -21.41 -0.63
CA ASP A 155 -12.01 -21.01 -2.02
C ASP A 155 -11.25 -19.68 -2.14
N PHE A 156 -11.11 -18.98 -1.01
CA PHE A 156 -10.46 -17.67 -0.90
C PHE A 156 -9.64 -17.58 0.38
N CYS A 157 -8.57 -16.79 0.35
CA CYS A 157 -7.74 -16.60 1.53
C CYS A 157 -8.41 -15.62 2.51
N HIS A 158 -8.72 -16.04 3.74
CA HIS A 158 -9.31 -15.18 4.77
C HIS A 158 -8.42 -13.98 5.17
N TRP A 159 -7.13 -14.00 4.82
CA TRP A 159 -6.20 -12.91 5.13
C TRP A 159 -6.07 -11.84 4.06
N CYS A 160 -6.06 -12.24 2.80
CA CYS A 160 -5.78 -11.33 1.67
C CYS A 160 -6.93 -11.25 0.66
N THR A 161 -7.99 -12.02 0.86
CA THR A 161 -9.21 -12.03 0.02
C THR A 161 -8.95 -12.37 -1.45
N GLU A 162 -7.81 -13.00 -1.77
CA GLU A 162 -7.52 -13.53 -3.11
C GLU A 162 -8.12 -14.94 -3.26
N PRO A 163 -8.67 -15.28 -4.44
CA PRO A 163 -9.06 -16.66 -4.75
C PRO A 163 -7.87 -17.62 -4.63
N LEU A 164 -8.16 -18.81 -4.15
CA LEU A 164 -7.18 -19.87 -3.96
C LEU A 164 -7.16 -20.79 -5.18
N PRO A 165 -5.99 -21.21 -5.69
CA PRO A 165 -5.89 -21.94 -6.96
C PRO A 165 -6.43 -23.37 -6.89
N TRP A 166 -6.73 -23.87 -5.70
CA TRP A 166 -7.38 -25.16 -5.49
C TRP A 166 -8.91 -25.08 -5.46
N ALA A 167 -9.50 -23.89 -5.52
CA ALA A 167 -10.95 -23.72 -5.63
C ALA A 167 -11.53 -24.25 -6.96
N GLU A 168 -10.69 -24.47 -7.98
CA GLU A 168 -11.14 -24.91 -9.31
C GLU A 168 -11.35 -26.43 -9.41
N THR A 169 -11.26 -27.16 -8.29
CA THR A 169 -11.55 -28.61 -8.23
C THR A 169 -12.96 -28.87 -7.72
N GLU A 170 -13.97 -28.56 -8.53
CA GLU A 170 -15.32 -29.17 -8.44
C GLU A 170 -15.66 -29.87 -9.75
#